data_AF-A0A8B3NJ95-F1
#
_entry.id   AF-A0A8B3NJ95-F1
#
_cell.length_a   1.000
_cell.length_b   1.000
_cell.length_c   1.000
_cell.angle_alpha   90.00
_cell.angle_beta   90.00
_cell.angle_gamma   90.00
#
_symmetry.space_group_name_H-M   'P 1'
#
loop_
_entity.id
_entity.type
_entity.pdbx_description
1 polymer ?
#
loop_
_entity_poly.entity_id
_entity_poly.type
_entity_poly.pdbx_seq_one_letter_code
_entity_poly.pdbx_strand_id
1 'polypeptide(L)' 'RWSAQGYRVLGLAVRRFQSKAGFSRDDEADMAFAGFLLFLDPPKEGVRETLSALAGRGIGVKVISGDNR' A
#
# COMPACT_ATOMS: atom_id res chain seq x y z
N ARG A 1 -0.45 10.71 -4.91
CA ARG A 1 -1.82 10.54 -5.48
C ARG A 1 -2.40 9.14 -5.22
N TRP A 2 -1.67 8.05 -5.47
CA TRP A 2 -2.21 6.67 -5.31
C TRP A 2 -2.47 6.23 -3.85
N SER A 3 -1.60 6.60 -2.90
CA SER A 3 -1.81 6.25 -1.49
C SER A 3 -3.12 6.83 -0.94
N ALA A 4 -3.48 8.07 -1.29
CA ALA A 4 -4.76 8.68 -0.93
C ALA A 4 -5.98 8.00 -1.59
N GLN A 5 -5.78 7.15 -2.59
CA GLN A 5 -6.83 6.37 -3.24
C GLN A 5 -6.96 4.96 -2.62
N GLY A 6 -6.22 4.65 -1.55
CA GLY A 6 -6.28 3.36 -0.85
C GLY A 6 -5.30 2.31 -1.40
N TYR A 7 -4.40 2.68 -2.32
CA TYR A 7 -3.36 1.76 -2.77
C TYR A 7 -2.20 1.71 -1.77
N ARG A 8 -1.75 0.50 -1.45
CA ARG A 8 -0.41 0.29 -0.91
C ARG A 8 0.59 0.40 -2.06
N VAL A 9 1.51 1.34 -1.95
CA VAL A 9 2.49 1.66 -3.00
C VAL A 9 3.87 1.19 -2.58
N LEU A 10 4.56 0.44 -3.46
CA LEU A 10 5.97 0.07 -3.29
C LEU A 10 6.79 0.70 -4.41
N GLY A 11 7.88 1.39 -4.05
CA GLY A 11 8.88 1.86 -5.00
C GLY A 11 9.84 0.74 -5.38
N LEU A 12 10.11 0.57 -6.67
CA LEU A 12 11.03 -0.42 -7.19
C LEU A 12 12.27 0.28 -7.74
N ALA A 13 13.45 -0.14 -7.30
CA ALA A 13 14.72 0.27 -7.86
C ALA A 13 15.55 -0.98 -8.14
N VAL A 14 16.35 -0.94 -9.22
CA VAL A 14 17.10 -2.10 -9.70
C VAL A 14 18.55 -1.70 -9.96
N ARG A 15 19.47 -2.55 -9.53
CA ARG A 15 20.89 -2.49 -9.88
C ARG A 15 21.36 -3.89 -10.28
N ARG A 16 22.15 -3.98 -11.36
CA ARG A 16 22.74 -5.24 -11.80
C ARG A 16 24.12 -5.40 -11.16
N PHE A 17 24.39 -6.60 -10.68
CA PHE A 17 25.67 -6.98 -10.09
C PHE A 17 26.27 -8.16 -10.87
N GLN A 18 27.59 -8.22 -10.96
CA GLN A 18 28.26 -9.48 -11.27
C GLN A 18 28.14 -10.41 -10.05
N SER A 19 28.31 -11.71 -10.26
CA SER A 19 28.12 -12.72 -9.20
C SER A 19 28.89 -12.34 -7.93
N LYS A 20 28.18 -12.31 -6.80
CA LYS A 20 28.66 -11.85 -5.49
C LYS A 20 28.18 -12.83 -4.41
N ALA A 21 28.98 -13.05 -3.38
CA ALA A 21 28.69 -13.99 -2.30
C ALA A 21 27.58 -13.54 -1.32
N GLY A 22 27.19 -12.26 -1.30
CA GLY A 22 26.10 -11.76 -0.45
C GLY A 22 25.87 -10.25 -0.58
N PHE A 23 24.74 -9.75 -0.10
CA PHE A 23 24.38 -8.33 -0.13
C PHE A 23 24.36 -7.71 1.27
N SER A 24 24.75 -6.44 1.37
CA SER A 24 24.65 -5.62 2.57
C SER A 24 23.83 -4.35 2.29
N ARG A 25 23.54 -3.56 3.34
CA ARG A 25 22.85 -2.27 3.21
C ARG A 25 23.58 -1.28 2.30
N ASP A 26 24.91 -1.36 2.23
CA ASP A 26 25.71 -0.48 1.37
C ASP A 26 25.49 -0.78 -0.12
N ASP A 27 25.01 -1.98 -0.47
CA ASP A 27 24.64 -2.32 -1.84
C ASP A 27 23.29 -1.71 -2.26
N GLU A 28 22.49 -1.20 -1.31
CA GLU A 28 21.21 -0.52 -1.56
C GLU A 28 21.38 0.94 -2.02
N ALA A 29 22.53 1.26 -2.62
CA ALA A 29 22.87 2.57 -3.20
C ALA A 29 23.02 2.50 -4.73
N ASP A 30 22.95 3.66 -5.39
CA ASP A 30 23.12 3.83 -6.84
C ASP A 30 22.22 2.92 -7.70
N MET A 31 20.99 2.70 -7.23
CA MET A 31 20.00 1.92 -7.97
C MET A 31 19.27 2.79 -8.99
N ALA A 32 18.92 2.20 -10.14
CA ALA A 32 18.05 2.86 -11.12
C ALA A 32 16.59 2.70 -10.69
N PHE A 33 15.90 3.81 -10.47
CA PHE A 33 14.47 3.78 -10.16
C PHE A 33 13.68 3.23 -11.35
N ALA A 34 12.98 2.12 -11.14
CA ALA A 34 12.23 1.41 -12.18
C ALA A 34 10.75 1.80 -12.20
N GLY A 35 10.20 2.28 -11.08
CA GLY A 35 8.82 2.73 -10.98
C GLY A 35 8.13 2.29 -9.70
N PHE A 36 6.81 2.15 -9.77
CA PHE A 36 5.97 1.79 -8.63
C PHE A 36 5.15 0.54 -8.91
N LEU A 37 4.96 -0.27 -7.87
CA LEU A 37 3.97 -1.34 -7.82
C LEU A 37 2.81 -0.87 -6.94
N LEU A 38 1.58 -1.05 -7.43
CA LEU A 38 0.36 -0.63 -6.75
C LEU A 38 -0.43 -1.87 -6.34
N PHE A 39 -0.71 -2.01 -5.05
CA PHE A 39 -1.50 -3.08 -4.47
C PHE A 39 -2.77 -2.49 -3.87
N LEU A 40 -3.90 -3.15 -4.10
CA LEU A 40 -5.19 -2.74 -3.56
C LEU A 40 -5.79 -3.92 -2.81
N ASP A 41 -6.24 -3.67 -1.58
CA ASP A 41 -7.11 -4.58 -0.85
C ASP A 41 -8.54 -4.04 -0.94
N PRO A 42 -9.38 -4.56 -1.86
CA PRO A 42 -10.71 -4.01 -2.07
C PRO A 42 -11.56 -4.24 -0.82
N PRO A 43 -12.43 -3.28 -0.44
CA PRO A 43 -13.38 -3.50 0.64
C PRO A 43 -14.28 -4.70 0.31
N LYS A 44 -14.74 -5.39 1.35
CA LYS A 44 -15.72 -6.48 1.19
C LYS A 44 -16.95 -5.99 0.41
N GLU A 45 -17.50 -6.88 -0.41
CA GLU A 45 -18.75 -6.63 -1.10
C GLU A 45 -19.86 -6.28 -0.08
N GLY A 46 -20.74 -5.33 -0.43
CA GLY A 46 -21.83 -4.91 0.46
C GLY A 46 -21.45 -3.93 1.57
N VAL A 47 -20.16 -3.55 1.70
CA VAL A 47 -19.71 -2.64 2.78
C VAL A 47 -20.39 -1.27 2.69
N ARG A 48 -20.57 -0.74 1.47
CA ARG A 48 -21.18 0.58 1.26
C ARG A 48 -22.63 0.59 1.75
N GLU A 49 -23.38 -0.43 1.39
CA GLU A 49 -24.79 -0.61 1.72
C GLU A 49 -24.94 -0.80 3.24
N THR A 50 -24.05 -1.60 3.84
CA THR A 50 -24.03 -1.83 5.28
C THR A 50 -23.77 -0.55 6.07
N LEU A 51 -22.73 0.21 5.68
CA LEU A 51 -22.41 1.49 6.33
C LEU A 51 -23.55 2.50 6.19
N SER A 52 -24.22 2.52 5.03
CA SER A 52 -25.36 3.41 4.79
C SER A 52 -26.57 3.04 5.65
N ALA A 53 -26.85 1.74 5.79
CA ALA A 53 -27.93 1.22 6.63
C ALA A 53 -27.68 1.42 8.14
N LEU A 54 -26.41 1.44 8.56
CA LEU A 54 -26.03 1.79 9.94
C LEU A 54 -26.21 3.30 10.17
N ALA A 55 -25.74 4.14 9.25
CA ALA A 55 -25.90 5.59 9.33
C ALA A 55 -27.38 6.02 9.36
N GLY A 56 -28.23 5.40 8.54
CA GLY A 56 -29.68 5.65 8.53
C GLY A 56 -30.40 5.30 9.85
N ARG A 57 -29.76 4.49 10.70
CA ARG A 57 -30.24 4.14 12.05
C ARG A 57 -29.62 5.03 13.15
N GLY A 58 -28.85 6.06 12.79
CA GLY A 58 -28.15 6.92 13.73
C GLY A 58 -26.93 6.26 14.39
N ILE A 59 -26.43 5.14 13.85
CA ILE A 59 -25.27 4.43 14.41
C ILE A 59 -24.00 5.03 13.81
N GLY A 60 -23.16 5.62 14.66
CA GLY A 60 -21.85 6.13 14.28
C GLY A 60 -20.85 4.99 14.08
N VAL A 61 -20.15 4.98 12.93
CA VAL A 61 -19.09 4.03 12.63
C VAL A 61 -17.72 4.68 12.83
N LYS A 62 -16.80 3.98 13.50
CA LYS A 62 -15.40 4.39 13.65
C LYS A 62 -14.48 3.37 12.99
N VAL A 63 -13.57 3.85 12.16
CA VAL A 63 -12.52 3.02 11.54
C VAL A 63 -11.29 3.06 12.44
N ILE A 64 -10.82 1.89 12.85
CA ILE A 64 -9.56 1.71 13.58
C ILE A 64 -8.60 1.02 12.62
N SER A 65 -7.52 1.72 12.23
CA SER A 65 -6.50 1.20 11.32
C SER A 65 -5.11 1.47 11.88
N GLY A 66 -4.20 0.52 11.66
CA GLY A 66 -2.76 0.66 11.92
C GLY A 66 -1.96 1.03 10.67
N ASP A 67 -2.61 1.20 9.52
CA ASP A 67 -1.93 1.67 8.32
C ASP A 67 -1.49 3.13 8.48
N ASN A 68 -0.29 3.41 7.97
CA ASN A 68 0.36 4.70 8.13
C ASN A 68 -0.35 5.78 7.28
N ARG A 69 -0.45 6.99 7.81
CA ARG A 69 -1.05 8.16 7.12
C ARG A 69 -0.05 8.86 6.19
#